data_AF-A0A9E4M919-F1
#
_entry.id   AF-A0A9E4M919-F1
#
_cell.length_a   1.000
_cell.length_b   1.000
_cell.length_c   1.000
_cell.angle_alpha   90.00
_cell.angle_beta   90.00
_cell.angle_gamma   90.00
#
_symmetry.space_group_name_H-M   'P 1'
#
loop_
_entity.id
_entity.type
_entity.pdbx_description
1 polymer ?
#
loop_
_entity_poly.entity_id
_entity_poly.type
_entity_poly.pdbx_seq_one_letter_code
_entity_poly.pdbx_strand_id
1 'polypeptide(L)'
;MLLATSVLASACAGGEEATIAATPDPVDGGSLGIVEVAEGDAIQIRSLNAITGDVTWLGLANQRGVELAISDFGPIHGFEVHLGAGLDEFCSSDGGQAAAQTIVADA
;
A
#
# COMPACT_ATOMS: atom_id res chain seq x y z
N MET A 1 -27.76 29.04 17.96
CA MET A 1 -27.05 27.81 18.35
C MET A 1 -26.56 27.12 17.09
N LEU A 2 -25.38 27.50 16.60
CA LEU A 2 -24.71 26.76 15.52
C LEU A 2 -24.00 25.57 16.19
N LEU A 3 -24.58 24.38 16.11
CA LEU A 3 -23.87 23.15 16.47
C LEU A 3 -22.92 22.83 15.30
N ALA A 4 -21.65 23.19 15.46
CA ALA A 4 -20.59 22.69 14.61
C ALA A 4 -20.40 21.20 14.91
N THR A 5 -20.89 20.34 14.04
CA THR A 5 -20.59 18.90 14.07
C THR A 5 -19.21 18.71 13.43
N SER A 6 -18.20 18.49 14.25
CA SER A 6 -16.86 18.12 13.79
C SER A 6 -16.87 16.68 13.29
N VAL A 7 -16.67 16.47 11.99
CA VAL A 7 -16.37 15.15 11.42
C VAL A 7 -14.91 14.83 11.75
N LEU A 8 -14.68 13.84 12.61
CA LEU A 8 -13.35 13.24 12.79
C LEU A 8 -13.21 12.09 11.78
N ALA A 9 -12.41 12.30 10.74
CA ALA A 9 -11.94 11.22 9.88
C ALA A 9 -10.73 10.56 10.57
N SER A 10 -10.96 9.44 11.23
CA SER A 10 -9.90 8.62 11.82
C SER A 10 -9.31 7.73 10.72
N ALA A 11 -8.21 8.16 10.10
CA ALA A 11 -7.35 7.25 9.35
C ALA A 11 -6.62 6.34 10.36
N CYS A 12 -6.52 5.05 10.07
CA CYS A 12 -6.09 3.96 10.96
C CYS A 12 -4.67 4.06 11.55
N ALA A 13 -3.93 5.12 11.26
CA ALA A 13 -2.66 5.37 11.90
C ALA A 13 -2.92 5.91 13.31
N GLY A 14 -2.54 5.15 14.34
CA GLY A 14 -2.46 5.65 15.71
C GLY A 14 -1.71 6.99 15.70
N GLY A 15 -2.25 7.97 16.44
CA GLY A 15 -1.92 9.39 16.31
C GLY A 15 -0.49 9.78 16.65
N GLU A 16 0.46 9.40 15.81
CA GLU A 16 1.65 10.17 15.54
C GLU A 16 1.31 11.05 14.34
N GLU A 17 1.33 12.37 14.53
CA GLU A 17 1.28 13.33 13.43
C GLU A 17 2.56 13.16 12.61
N ALA A 18 2.54 12.23 11.64
CA ALA A 18 3.62 12.08 10.69
C ALA A 18 3.72 13.42 9.95
N THR A 19 4.70 14.24 10.33
CA THR A 19 5.05 15.43 9.59
C THR A 19 5.54 14.93 8.24
N ILE A 20 4.67 14.97 7.22
CA ILE A 20 5.12 14.78 5.84
C ILE A 20 5.93 16.03 5.54
N ALA A 21 7.24 15.95 5.80
CA ALA A 21 8.18 16.85 5.18
C ALA A 21 8.05 16.57 3.68
N ALA A 22 7.21 17.36 3.01
CA ALA A 22 7.25 17.47 1.58
C ALA A 22 8.59 18.15 1.26
N THR A 23 9.67 17.37 1.19
CA THR A 23 10.70 17.68 0.22
C THR A 23 10.08 17.30 -1.12
N PRO A 24 9.75 18.26 -2.00
CA PRO A 24 9.65 17.95 -3.40
C PRO A 24 11.08 17.77 -3.89
N ASP A 25 11.76 16.74 -3.38
CA ASP A 25 12.82 16.16 -4.17
C ASP A 25 12.09 15.65 -5.41
N PRO A 26 12.46 16.09 -6.62
CA PRO A 26 12.04 15.34 -7.77
C PRO A 26 12.44 13.90 -7.47
N VAL A 27 11.56 12.94 -7.74
CA VAL A 27 12.02 11.57 -8.01
C VAL A 27 12.84 11.67 -9.30
N ASP A 28 14.02 12.28 -9.18
CA ASP A 28 14.96 12.46 -10.26
C ASP A 28 15.49 11.08 -10.58
N GLY A 29 15.61 10.77 -11.87
CA GLY A 29 15.84 9.42 -12.36
C GLY A 29 17.21 8.85 -12.00
N GLY A 30 17.45 8.55 -10.72
CA GLY A 30 18.65 7.85 -10.26
C GLY A 30 18.94 7.85 -8.76
N SER A 31 18.34 8.71 -7.92
CA SER A 31 18.77 8.83 -6.51
C SER A 31 18.37 7.66 -5.60
N LEU A 32 17.36 6.86 -5.95
CA LEU A 32 16.93 5.67 -5.20
C LEU A 32 17.71 4.39 -5.55
N GLY A 33 18.65 4.47 -6.51
CA GLY A 33 19.39 3.32 -7.01
C GLY A 33 18.63 2.52 -8.07
N ILE A 34 19.24 1.39 -8.47
CA ILE A 34 18.68 0.45 -9.45
C ILE A 34 18.44 -0.88 -8.75
N VAL A 35 17.27 -1.48 -9.01
CA VAL A 35 16.96 -2.86 -8.61
C VAL A 35 17.22 -3.75 -9.83
N GLU A 36 18.15 -4.69 -9.70
CA GLU A 36 18.37 -5.72 -10.72
C GLU A 36 17.34 -6.84 -10.52
N VAL A 37 16.64 -7.19 -11.60
CA VAL A 37 15.68 -8.30 -11.65
C VAL A 37 16.24 -9.34 -12.61
N ALA A 38 16.36 -10.59 -12.18
CA ALA A 38 16.92 -11.63 -13.03
C ALA A 38 15.98 -11.97 -14.19
N GLU A 39 16.55 -12.49 -15.29
CA GLU A 39 15.74 -12.94 -16.42
C GLU A 39 14.80 -14.07 -15.99
N GLY A 40 13.51 -13.90 -16.26
CA GLY A 40 12.46 -14.84 -15.88
C GLY A 40 11.84 -14.59 -14.50
N ASP A 41 12.40 -13.68 -13.69
CA ASP A 41 11.77 -13.27 -12.43
C ASP A 41 10.63 -12.28 -12.68
N ALA A 42 9.64 -12.29 -11.78
CA ALA A 42 8.50 -11.38 -11.80
C ALA A 42 8.64 -10.29 -10.74
N ILE A 43 8.15 -9.09 -11.05
CA ILE A 43 8.01 -8.01 -10.07
C ILE A 43 6.84 -8.34 -9.14
N GLN A 44 7.13 -8.38 -7.84
CA GLN A 44 6.14 -8.65 -6.81
C GLN A 44 5.48 -7.35 -6.37
N ILE A 45 4.15 -7.26 -6.51
CA ILE A 45 3.35 -6.23 -5.86
C ILE A 45 2.60 -6.90 -4.70
N ARG A 46 2.68 -6.30 -3.51
CA ARG A 46 2.00 -6.77 -2.31
C ARG A 46 1.08 -5.68 -1.79
N SER A 47 -0.13 -6.10 -1.46
CA SER A 47 -1.21 -5.21 -1.06
C SER A 47 -1.54 -5.44 0.40
N LEU A 48 -1.43 -4.37 1.19
CA LEU A 48 -1.66 -4.34 2.62
C LEU A 48 -2.73 -3.26 2.86
N ASN A 49 -3.91 -3.69 3.30
CA ASN A 49 -5.07 -2.81 3.52
C ASN A 49 -5.88 -3.29 4.74
N ALA A 50 -6.76 -2.43 5.27
CA ALA A 50 -7.80 -2.85 6.20
C ALA A 50 -8.98 -3.51 5.45
N ILE A 51 -8.89 -4.82 5.23
CA ILE A 51 -9.82 -5.61 4.41
C ILE A 51 -11.01 -6.12 5.25
N THR A 52 -10.86 -6.20 6.57
CA THR A 52 -11.95 -6.46 7.50
C THR A 52 -12.14 -5.30 8.49
N GLY A 53 -13.24 -5.34 9.25
CA GLY A 53 -13.58 -4.30 10.24
C GLY A 53 -14.26 -3.07 9.64
N ASP A 54 -14.25 -1.97 10.39
CA ASP A 54 -15.11 -0.80 10.14
C ASP A 54 -14.79 -0.03 8.85
N VAL A 55 -13.56 -0.17 8.34
CA VAL A 55 -13.08 0.51 7.12
C VAL A 55 -12.91 -0.45 5.93
N THR A 56 -13.47 -1.66 6.01
CA THR A 56 -13.45 -2.69 4.94
C THR A 56 -13.81 -2.13 3.56
N TRP A 57 -14.77 -1.20 3.50
CA TRP A 57 -15.23 -0.60 2.25
C TRP A 57 -14.11 0.11 1.50
N LEU A 58 -13.14 0.70 2.22
CA LEU A 58 -11.97 1.34 1.64
C LEU A 58 -10.92 0.29 1.28
N GLY A 59 -10.62 -0.66 2.17
CA GLY A 59 -9.60 -1.67 1.91
C GLY A 59 -9.93 -2.57 0.72
N LEU A 60 -11.19 -2.97 0.56
CA LEU A 60 -11.63 -3.73 -0.62
C LEU A 60 -11.56 -2.89 -1.91
N ALA A 61 -11.84 -1.59 -1.84
CA ALA A 61 -11.72 -0.71 -2.99
C ALA A 61 -10.26 -0.54 -3.41
N ASN A 62 -9.35 -0.36 -2.45
CA ASN A 62 -7.91 -0.28 -2.71
C ASN A 62 -7.38 -1.58 -3.31
N GLN A 63 -7.73 -2.74 -2.73
CA GLN A 63 -7.31 -4.05 -3.23
C GLN A 63 -7.74 -4.27 -4.68
N ARG A 64 -9.02 -4.00 -4.99
CA ARG A 64 -9.53 -4.11 -6.36
C ARG A 64 -8.89 -3.10 -7.30
N GLY A 65 -8.56 -1.90 -6.80
CA GLY A 65 -7.83 -0.89 -7.55
C GLY A 65 -6.46 -1.39 -8.02
N VAL A 66 -5.73 -2.11 -7.16
CA VAL A 66 -4.44 -2.73 -7.53
C VAL A 66 -4.64 -3.84 -8.57
N GLU A 67 -5.63 -4.71 -8.37
CA GLU A 67 -5.95 -5.78 -9.33
C GLU A 67 -6.28 -5.22 -10.73
N LEU A 68 -7.10 -4.16 -10.79
CA LEU A 68 -7.43 -3.46 -12.03
C LEU A 68 -6.20 -2.80 -12.65
N ALA A 69 -5.37 -2.14 -11.85
CA ALA A 69 -4.14 -1.51 -12.36
C ALA A 69 -3.20 -2.53 -13.00
N ILE A 70 -3.01 -3.70 -12.37
CA ILE A 70 -2.17 -4.77 -12.95
C ILE A 70 -2.78 -5.28 -14.27
N SER A 71 -4.10 -5.44 -14.32
CA SER A 71 -4.81 -5.85 -15.55
C SER A 71 -4.67 -4.81 -16.67
N ASP A 72 -4.73 -3.52 -16.35
CA ASP A 72 -4.75 -2.44 -17.34
C ASP A 72 -3.34 -2.10 -17.86
N PHE A 73 -2.33 -2.11 -16.98
CA PHE A 73 -0.97 -1.71 -17.34
C PHE A 73 -0.08 -2.89 -17.73
N GLY A 74 -0.31 -4.08 -17.17
CA GLY A 74 0.47 -5.27 -17.48
C GLY A 74 1.93 -5.22 -17.00
N PRO A 75 2.88 -5.83 -17.74
CA PRO A 75 4.28 -5.95 -17.34
C PRO A 75 4.99 -4.62 -17.08
N ILE A 76 5.85 -4.58 -16.07
CA ILE A 76 6.70 -3.42 -15.76
C ILE A 76 8.07 -3.64 -16.38
N HIS A 77 8.47 -2.76 -17.30
CA HIS A 77 9.74 -2.88 -18.03
C HIS A 77 9.98 -4.25 -18.70
N GLY A 78 8.91 -4.96 -19.07
CA GLY A 78 8.96 -6.29 -19.67
C GLY A 78 8.97 -7.46 -18.68
N PHE A 79 9.03 -7.20 -17.38
CA PHE A 79 8.89 -8.21 -16.32
C PHE A 79 7.42 -8.40 -15.96
N GLU A 80 6.99 -9.66 -15.84
CA GLU A 80 5.64 -9.98 -15.37
C GLU A 80 5.41 -9.40 -13.97
N VAL A 81 4.16 -9.06 -13.67
CA VAL A 81 3.75 -8.55 -12.36
C VAL A 81 2.93 -9.61 -11.65
N HIS A 82 3.40 -10.05 -10.49
CA HIS A 82 2.70 -10.99 -9.63
C HIS A 82 2.12 -10.27 -8.42
N LEU A 83 0.80 -10.34 -8.30
CA LEU A 83 0.08 -9.91 -7.11
C LEU A 83 0.05 -11.06 -6.10
N GLY A 84 0.58 -10.81 -4.90
CA GLY A 84 0.44 -11.73 -3.79
C GLY A 84 -0.98 -11.71 -3.21
N ALA A 85 -1.22 -12.49 -2.15
CA ALA A 85 -2.46 -12.38 -1.40
C ALA A 85 -2.61 -10.95 -0.83
N GLY A 86 -3.81 -10.38 -0.93
CA GLY A 86 -4.14 -9.16 -0.20
C GLY A 86 -4.12 -9.44 1.30
N LEU A 87 -3.31 -8.68 2.04
CA LEU A 87 -3.13 -8.85 3.47
C LEU A 87 -3.96 -7.84 4.25
N ASP A 88 -4.57 -8.31 5.34
CA ASP A 88 -5.37 -7.50 6.22
C ASP A 88 -4.55 -6.97 7.40
N GLU A 89 -4.45 -5.65 7.53
CA GLU A 89 -3.77 -4.98 8.64
C GLU A 89 -4.71 -4.64 9.81
N PHE A 90 -6.00 -4.94 9.67
CA PHE A 90 -7.05 -4.70 10.67
C PHE A 90 -7.16 -3.25 11.14
N CYS A 91 -6.68 -2.29 10.33
CA CYS A 91 -6.66 -0.87 10.73
C CYS A 91 -5.87 -0.66 12.04
N SER A 92 -4.75 -1.38 12.23
CA SER A 92 -3.99 -1.39 13.49
C SER A 92 -2.47 -1.40 13.26
N SER A 93 -1.73 -0.85 14.23
CA SER A 93 -0.26 -0.87 14.21
C SER A 93 0.30 -2.30 14.21
N ASP A 94 -0.19 -3.15 15.12
CA ASP A 94 0.29 -4.53 15.25
C ASP A 94 -0.08 -5.37 14.02
N GLY A 95 -1.28 -5.19 13.48
CA GLY A 95 -1.71 -5.84 12.24
C GLY A 95 -0.88 -5.41 11.04
N GLY A 96 -0.57 -4.11 10.92
CA GLY A 96 0.32 -3.60 9.87
C GLY A 96 1.72 -4.18 9.95
N GLN A 97 2.30 -4.26 11.15
CA GLN A 97 3.61 -4.89 11.34
C GLN A 97 3.57 -6.38 10.97
N ALA A 98 2.58 -7.14 11.45
CA ALA A 98 2.47 -8.57 11.16
C ALA A 98 2.28 -8.85 9.65
N ALA A 99 1.44 -8.07 8.98
CA ALA A 99 1.24 -8.18 7.54
C ALA A 99 2.52 -7.80 6.76
N ALA A 100 3.24 -6.75 7.17
CA ALA A 100 4.51 -6.38 6.55
C ALA A 100 5.58 -7.47 6.69
N GLN A 101 5.66 -8.13 7.85
CA GLN A 101 6.59 -9.26 8.02
C GLN A 101 6.22 -10.45 7.14
N THR A 102 4.92 -10.66 6.90
CA THR A 102 4.45 -11.67 5.94
C THR A 102 4.90 -11.35 4.52
N ILE A 103 4.85 -10.07 4.11
CA ILE A 103 5.36 -9.60 2.81
C ILE A 103 6.85 -9.87 2.67
N VAL A 104 7.64 -9.53 3.70
CA VAL A 104 9.09 -9.74 3.68
C VAL A 104 9.45 -11.23 3.62
N ALA A 105 8.67 -12.09 4.26
CA ALA A 105 8.90 -13.53 4.27
C ALA A 105 8.51 -14.24 2.96
N ASP A 106 7.71 -13.59 2.12
CA ASP A 106 7.26 -14.08 0.81
C ASP A 106 8.15 -13.59 -0.35
N ALA A 107 9.17 -12.78 -0.03
CA ALA A 107 10.15 -12.23 -0.97
C ALA A 107 11.35 -13.15 -1.22
#